data_AF-V5HM60-F1
#
_entry.id   AF-V5HM60-F1
#
_cell.length_a   1.000
_cell.length_b   1.000
_cell.length_c   1.000
_cell.angle_alpha   90.00
_cell.angle_beta   90.00
_cell.angle_gamma   90.00
#
_symmetry.space_group_name_H-M   'P 1'
#
loop_
_entity.id
_entity.type
_entity.pdbx_description
1 polymer ?
#
loop_
_entity_poly.entity_id
_entity_poly.type
_entity_poly.pdbx_seq_one_letter_code
_entity_poly.pdbx_strand_id
1 'polypeptide(L)'
;ILGYGLGKLYVEKYFNSTQKEDVEKIAESIRDALGAVIQNNTWMDNDTKEEANKKLQNMVFKIGYPEEIYKEEVLKEMYKHVGNVTRNDSFLDIYLTIRKNNSYS
;
A
#
# COMPACT_ATOMS: atom_id res chain seq x y z
N ILE A 1 -9.69 6.63 -4.84
CA ILE A 1 -10.19 5.28 -5.22
C ILE A 1 -9.93 4.99 -6.70
N LEU A 2 -10.27 5.87 -7.65
CA LEU A 2 -9.70 5.83 -9.03
C LEU A 2 -8.17 5.66 -9.06
N GLY A 3 -7.48 6.14 -8.03
CA GLY A 3 -6.04 6.02 -7.86
C GLY A 3 -5.51 4.58 -7.89
N TYR A 4 -6.28 3.54 -7.52
CA TYR A 4 -5.80 2.15 -7.61
C TYR A 4 -5.76 1.64 -9.06
N GLY A 5 -6.79 1.97 -9.86
CA GLY A 5 -6.82 1.61 -11.28
C GLY A 5 -5.77 2.36 -12.08
N LEU A 6 -5.65 3.68 -11.83
CA LEU A 6 -4.59 4.50 -12.42
C LEU A 6 -3.19 4.08 -11.94
N GLY A 7 -3.07 3.69 -10.67
CA GLY A 7 -1.83 3.19 -10.07
C GLY A 7 -1.36 1.91 -10.75
N LYS A 8 -2.25 0.95 -11.01
CA LYS A 8 -1.92 -0.25 -11.78
C LYS A 8 -1.37 0.08 -13.17
N LEU A 9 -2.07 0.94 -13.93
CA LEU A 9 -1.61 1.34 -15.27
C LEU A 9 -0.26 2.07 -15.24
N TYR A 10 -0.04 2.90 -14.22
CA TYR A 10 1.24 3.59 -14.03
C TYR A 10 2.38 2.61 -13.73
N VAL A 11 2.12 1.64 -12.84
CA VAL A 11 3.08 0.60 -12.47
C VAL A 11 3.44 -0.27 -13.66
N GLU A 12 2.44 -0.75 -14.42
CA GLU A 12 2.65 -1.54 -15.64
C GLU A 12 3.50 -0.80 -16.69
N LYS A 13 3.39 0.52 -16.76
CA LYS A 13 4.08 1.31 -17.79
C LYS A 13 5.48 1.79 -17.38
N TYR A 14 5.69 2.10 -16.10
CA TYR A 14 6.89 2.84 -15.67
C TYR A 14 7.66 2.22 -14.51
N PHE A 15 7.08 1.27 -13.77
CA PHE A 15 7.70 0.74 -12.56
C PHE A 15 8.34 -0.62 -12.86
N ASN A 16 9.67 -0.70 -12.75
CA ASN A 16 10.39 -1.96 -12.92
C ASN A 16 10.32 -2.76 -11.61
N SER A 17 9.95 -4.05 -11.68
CA SER A 17 9.89 -4.94 -10.52
C SER A 17 11.23 -5.06 -9.80
N THR A 18 12.36 -4.96 -10.52
CA THR A 18 13.71 -4.97 -9.93
C THR A 18 13.93 -3.83 -8.95
N GLN A 19 13.38 -2.64 -9.24
CA GLN A 19 13.53 -1.47 -8.35
C GLN A 19 12.75 -1.65 -7.04
N LYS A 20 11.62 -2.36 -7.09
CA LYS A 20 10.84 -2.65 -5.89
C LYS A 20 11.62 -3.58 -4.95
N GLU A 21 12.16 -4.66 -5.50
CA GLU A 21 12.95 -5.64 -4.75
C GLU A 21 14.19 -5.01 -4.08
N ASP A 22 14.89 -4.12 -4.79
CA ASP A 22 16.05 -3.42 -4.24
C ASP A 22 15.67 -2.53 -3.04
N VAL A 23 14.55 -1.81 -3.14
CA VAL A 23 14.07 -0.96 -2.05
C VAL A 23 13.52 -1.78 -0.89
N GLU A 24 12.92 -2.94 -1.14
CA GLU A 24 12.51 -3.89 -0.11
C GLU A 24 13.71 -4.37 0.72
N LYS A 25 14.80 -4.78 0.06
CA LYS A 25 16.05 -5.16 0.76
C LYS A 25 16.63 -4.03 1.61
N ILE A 26 16.57 -2.79 1.12
CA ILE A 26 17.00 -1.62 1.89
C ILE A 26 16.12 -1.44 3.12
N ALA A 27 14.79 -1.56 2.97
CA ALA A 27 13.86 -1.42 4.08
C ALA A 27 14.08 -2.49 5.17
N GLU A 28 14.34 -3.74 4.75
CA GLU A 28 14.72 -4.83 5.68
C GLU A 28 16.03 -4.53 6.40
N SER A 29 17.05 -4.06 5.68
CA SER A 29 18.34 -3.68 6.28
C SER A 29 18.17 -2.57 7.32
N ILE A 30 17.28 -1.60 7.07
CA ILE A 30 16.95 -0.52 8.03
C ILE A 30 16.26 -1.09 9.26
N ARG A 31 15.32 -2.03 9.09
CA ARG A 31 14.64 -2.71 10.22
C ARG A 31 15.66 -3.40 11.12
N ASP A 32 16.59 -4.14 10.53
CA ASP A 32 17.60 -4.89 11.28
C ASP A 32 18.56 -3.96 12.01
N ALA A 33 19.00 -2.88 11.36
CA ALA A 33 19.83 -1.85 11.98
C ALA A 33 19.11 -1.20 13.17
N LEU A 34 17.82 -0.90 13.05
CA LEU A 34 17.02 -0.36 14.15
C LEU A 34 16.88 -1.35 15.30
N GLY A 35 16.70 -2.64 15.00
CA GLY A 35 16.69 -3.71 16.01
C GLY A 35 17.99 -3.78 16.79
N ALA A 36 19.14 -3.68 16.11
CA ALA A 36 20.45 -3.63 16.77
C ALA A 36 20.62 -2.39 17.67
N VAL A 37 20.11 -1.23 17.25
CA VAL A 37 20.11 0.00 18.07
C VAL A 37 19.23 -0.16 19.31
N ILE A 38 18.05 -0.76 19.18
CA ILE A 38 17.13 -1.04 20.29
C ILE A 38 17.81 -1.98 21.30
N GLN A 39 18.53 -3.00 20.83
CA GLN A 39 19.18 -3.96 21.71
C GLN A 39 20.36 -3.33 22.49
N ASN A 40 21.18 -2.54 21.80
CA ASN A 40 22.47 -2.06 22.33
C ASN A 40 22.41 -0.75 23.11
N ASN A 41 21.30 -0.01 23.07
CA ASN A 41 21.21 1.22 23.86
C ASN A 41 21.15 0.92 25.36
N THR A 42 21.59 1.89 26.17
CA THR A 42 21.70 1.76 27.63
C THR A 42 20.63 2.54 28.39
N TRP A 43 19.75 3.25 27.68
CA TRP A 43 18.76 4.14 28.29
C TRP A 43 17.37 3.51 28.39
N MET A 44 17.08 2.44 27.63
CA MET A 44 15.85 1.64 27.77
C MET A 44 16.06 0.46 28.72
N ASP A 45 15.08 0.21 29.58
CA ASP A 45 14.97 -1.04 30.33
C ASP A 45 14.60 -2.22 29.42
N ASN A 46 14.71 -3.45 29.95
CA ASN A 46 14.51 -4.67 29.17
C ASN A 46 13.06 -4.82 28.69
N ASP A 47 12.07 -4.45 29.50
CA ASP A 47 10.66 -4.57 29.18
C ASP A 47 10.30 -3.64 28.01
N THR A 48 10.79 -2.40 28.05
CA THR A 48 10.63 -1.42 26.97
C THR A 48 11.32 -1.86 25.69
N LYS A 49 12.51 -2.49 25.77
CA LYS A 49 13.20 -3.07 24.61
C LYS A 49 12.40 -4.20 23.98
N GLU A 50 11.77 -5.06 24.78
CA GLU A 50 10.93 -6.14 24.29
C GLU A 50 9.73 -5.60 23.49
N GLU A 51 9.02 -4.61 24.04
CA GLU A 51 7.88 -3.98 23.36
C GLU A 51 8.30 -3.21 22.10
N ALA A 52 9.45 -2.53 22.13
CA ALA A 52 10.00 -1.86 20.96
C ALA A 52 10.35 -2.87 19.85
N ASN A 53 10.92 -4.02 20.19
CA ASN A 53 11.18 -5.10 19.25
C ASN A 53 9.89 -5.71 18.70
N LYS A 54 8.87 -5.94 19.53
CA LYS A 54 7.55 -6.39 19.06
C LYS A 54 6.94 -5.41 18.06
N LYS A 55 7.00 -4.11 18.33
CA LYS A 55 6.53 -3.08 17.39
C LYS A 55 7.32 -3.10 16.08
N LEU A 56 8.63 -3.27 16.16
CA LEU A 56 9.51 -3.35 14.99
C LEU A 56 9.19 -4.55 14.10
N GLN A 57 8.93 -5.72 14.70
CA GLN A 57 8.55 -6.95 13.97
C GLN A 57 7.18 -6.82 13.29
N ASN A 58 6.26 -6.07 13.90
CA ASN A 58 4.93 -5.82 13.34
C ASN A 58 4.91 -4.68 12.31
N MET A 59 6.04 -4.05 12.02
CA MET A 59 6.11 -2.94 11.06
C MET A 59 5.98 -3.45 9.63
N VAL A 60 4.99 -2.91 8.89
CA VAL A 60 4.75 -3.24 7.48
C VAL A 60 5.24 -2.12 6.59
N PHE A 61 6.16 -2.44 5.67
CA PHE A 61 6.65 -1.49 4.67
C PHE A 61 5.66 -1.38 3.51
N LYS A 62 5.32 -0.15 3.13
CA LYS A 62 4.49 0.15 1.95
C LYS A 62 5.38 0.76 0.87
N ILE A 63 5.87 -0.06 -0.05
CA ILE A 63 6.87 0.34 -1.07
C ILE A 63 6.25 0.32 -2.46
N GLY A 64 6.26 1.48 -3.12
CA GLY A 64 5.77 1.66 -4.48
C GLY A 64 4.25 1.53 -4.57
N TYR A 65 3.76 0.29 -4.67
CA TYR A 65 2.36 -0.02 -4.91
C TYR A 65 1.92 -1.29 -4.16
N PRO A 66 0.65 -1.37 -3.74
CA PRO A 66 0.10 -2.57 -3.09
C PRO A 66 0.10 -3.74 -4.07
N GLU A 67 0.48 -4.94 -3.63
CA GLU A 67 0.43 -6.14 -4.49
C GLU A 67 -1.00 -6.51 -4.90
N GLU A 68 -1.96 -6.11 -4.09
CA GLU A 68 -3.39 -6.34 -4.31
C GLU A 68 -3.89 -5.73 -5.61
N ILE A 69 -3.19 -4.74 -6.19
CA ILE A 69 -3.57 -4.18 -7.49
C ILE A 69 -3.43 -5.18 -8.65
N TYR A 70 -2.60 -6.22 -8.49
CA TYR A 70 -2.49 -7.28 -9.50
C TYR A 70 -3.62 -8.30 -9.42
N LYS A 71 -4.31 -8.38 -8.29
CA LYS A 71 -5.46 -9.26 -8.11
C LYS A 71 -6.67 -8.62 -8.78
N GLU A 72 -7.03 -9.12 -9.96
CA GLU A 72 -8.16 -8.60 -10.73
C GLU A 72 -9.47 -8.62 -9.93
N GLU A 73 -9.64 -9.63 -9.07
CA GLU A 73 -10.78 -9.75 -8.15
C GLU A 73 -10.87 -8.58 -7.16
N VAL A 74 -9.73 -8.12 -6.62
CA VAL A 74 -9.70 -6.99 -5.69
C VAL A 74 -10.13 -5.71 -6.41
N LEU A 75 -9.67 -5.50 -7.64
CA LEU A 75 -10.09 -4.36 -8.43
C LEU A 75 -11.59 -4.44 -8.80
N LYS A 76 -12.07 -5.61 -9.21
CA LYS A 76 -13.50 -5.82 -9.52
C LYS A 76 -14.37 -5.53 -8.30
N GLU A 77 -13.96 -6.01 -7.13
CA GLU A 77 -14.67 -5.77 -5.87
C GLU A 77 -14.66 -4.28 -5.49
N MET A 78 -13.51 -3.61 -5.62
CA MET A 78 -13.36 -2.17 -5.34
C MET A 78 -14.24 -1.29 -6.23
N TYR A 79 -14.61 -1.73 -7.44
CA TYR A 79 -15.41 -0.97 -8.39
C TYR A 79 -16.79 -1.59 -8.66
N LYS A 80 -17.24 -2.57 -7.86
CA LYS A 80 -18.45 -3.36 -8.14
C LYS A 80 -19.74 -2.55 -8.19
N HIS A 81 -19.79 -1.39 -7.52
CA HIS A 81 -20.94 -0.50 -7.51
C HIS A 81 -20.78 0.68 -8.47
N VAL A 82 -19.66 0.76 -9.19
CA VAL A 82 -19.55 1.69 -10.30
C VAL A 82 -20.41 1.15 -11.43
N GLY A 83 -21.55 1.80 -11.68
CA GLY A 83 -22.44 1.45 -12.79
C GLY A 83 -21.75 1.58 -14.16
N ASN A 84 -22.46 1.23 -15.22
CA ASN A 84 -21.93 1.38 -16.57
C ASN A 84 -21.70 2.87 -16.89
N VAL A 85 -20.44 3.25 -17.11
CA VAL A 85 -20.03 4.61 -17.46
C VAL A 85 -19.57 4.62 -18.92
N THR A 86 -20.08 5.59 -19.68
CA THR A 86 -19.74 5.81 -21.09
C THR A 86 -19.09 7.18 -21.29
N ARG A 87 -18.44 7.36 -22.44
CA ARG A 87 -17.81 8.64 -22.81
C ARG A 87 -18.81 9.80 -22.96
N ASN A 88 -20.10 9.48 -23.14
CA ASN A 88 -21.16 10.46 -23.32
C ASN A 88 -21.76 10.92 -21.98
N ASP A 89 -21.42 10.27 -20.86
CA ASP A 89 -21.93 10.64 -19.55
C ASP A 89 -21.26 11.93 -19.07
N SER A 90 -22.01 12.75 -18.33
CA SER A 90 -21.45 13.97 -17.77
C SER A 90 -20.39 13.64 -16.71
N PHE A 91 -19.36 14.47 -16.59
CA PHE A 91 -18.34 14.31 -15.55
C PHE A 91 -18.95 14.19 -14.15
N LEU A 92 -20.04 14.93 -13.88
CA LEU A 92 -20.72 14.91 -12.59
C LEU A 92 -21.33 13.53 -12.31
N ASP A 93 -21.99 12.90 -13.29
CA ASP A 93 -22.62 11.59 -13.12
C ASP A 93 -21.58 10.50 -12.86
N ILE A 94 -20.48 10.54 -13.60
CA ILE A 94 -19.33 9.64 -13.41
C ILE A 94 -18.76 9.80 -12.00
N TYR A 95 -18.52 11.05 -11.58
CA TYR A 95 -18.00 11.35 -10.25
C TYR A 95 -18.94 10.89 -9.13
N LEU A 96 -20.24 11.14 -9.26
CA LEU A 96 -21.24 10.72 -8.26
C LEU A 96 -21.34 9.19 -8.16
N THR A 97 -21.24 8.48 -9.29
CA THR A 97 -21.24 7.02 -9.31
C THR A 97 -20.05 6.44 -8.57
N ILE A 98 -18.85 6.98 -8.81
CA ILE A 98 -17.63 6.58 -8.10
C ILE A 98 -17.72 6.94 -6.61
N ARG A 99 -18.27 8.11 -6.27
CA ARG A 99 -18.45 8.52 -4.87
C ARG A 99 -19.40 7.58 -4.13
N LYS A 100 -20.52 7.20 -4.75
CA LYS A 100 -21.48 6.24 -4.17
C LYS A 100 -20.84 4.89 -3.91
N ASN A 101 -20.06 4.36 -4.86
CA ASN A 101 -19.35 3.09 -4.67
C ASN A 101 -18.49 3.08 -3.39
N ASN A 102 -17.83 4.19 -3.09
CA ASN A 102 -16.98 4.32 -1.91
C ASN A 102 -17.76 4.43 -0.59
N SER A 103 -19.06 4.72 -0.65
CA SER A 103 -19.93 4.72 0.54
C SER A 103 -20.47 3.32 0.87
N TYR A 104 -20.33 2.35 -0.02
CA TYR A 104 -20.75 0.96 0.16
C TYR A 104 -19.57 -0.01 0.44
N SER A 105 -18.32 0.47 0.34
CA SER A 105 -17.10 -0.24 0.77
C SER A 105 -16.73 0.16 2.20
#